data_AF-A0A6D0IG99-F1
#
_entry.id   AF-A0A6D0IG99-F1
#
_cell.length_a   1.000
_cell.length_b   1.000
_cell.length_c   1.000
_cell.angle_alpha   90.00
_cell.angle_beta   90.00
_cell.angle_gamma   90.00
#
_symmetry.space_group_name_H-M   'P 1'
#
loop_
_entity.id
_entity.type
_entity.pdbx_description
1 polymer ?
#
loop_
_entity_poly.entity_id
_entity_poly.type
_entity_poly.pdbx_seq_one_letter_code
_entity_poly.pdbx_strand_id
1 'polypeptide(L)' 'MRTVKVFEEAWPLHTPFVIARGSRSEARVVVVELEEEGIKGTGECTPYPRYG' A
#
# COMPACT_ATOMS: atom_id res chain seq x y z
N MET A 1 -23.24 -10.05 -2.86
CA MET A 1 -22.60 -9.77 -1.54
C MET A 1 -21.22 -9.24 -1.83
N ARG A 2 -20.94 -7.99 -1.46
CA ARG A 2 -19.62 -7.39 -1.64
C ARG A 2 -18.59 -8.03 -0.72
N THR A 3 -17.41 -8.33 -1.26
CA THR A 3 -16.26 -8.78 -0.46
C THR A 3 -15.19 -7.69 -0.39
N VAL A 4 -14.47 -7.66 0.72
CA VAL A 4 -13.37 -6.72 0.97
C VAL A 4 -12.17 -7.52 1.43
N LYS A 5 -11.04 -7.36 0.76
CA LYS A 5 -9.74 -7.88 1.19
C LYS A 5 -8.81 -6.71 1.46
N VAL A 6 -8.10 -6.76 2.57
CA VAL A 6 -7.12 -5.76 2.98
C VAL A 6 -5.85 -6.49 3.35
N PHE A 7 -4.73 -6.14 2.71
CA PHE A 7 -3.44 -6.79 2.96
C PHE A 7 -2.29 -5.81 2.75
N GLU A 8 -1.16 -6.09 3.40
CA GLU A 8 0.06 -5.33 3.21
C GLU A 8 0.87 -5.88 2.04
N GLU A 9 1.54 -4.98 1.31
CA GLU A 9 2.52 -5.31 0.29
C GLU A 9 3.78 -4.45 0.52
N ALA A 10 4.94 -5.02 0.18
CA ALA A 10 6.22 -4.33 0.27
C ALA A 10 6.93 -4.41 -1.07
N TRP A 11 7.00 -3.29 -1.78
CA TRP A 11 7.62 -3.23 -3.10
C TRP A 11 9.03 -2.66 -3.01
N PRO A 12 10.04 -3.36 -3.57
CA PRO A 12 11.41 -2.86 -3.56
C PRO A 12 11.52 -1.60 -4.40
N LEU A 13 12.21 -0.59 -3.87
CA LEU A 13 12.56 0.59 -4.64
C LEU A 13 13.80 0.30 -5.49
N HIS A 14 13.84 0.84 -6.70
CA HIS A 14 15.00 0.71 -7.59
C HIS A 14 16.30 1.22 -6.93
N THR A 15 16.19 2.24 -6.07
CA THR A 15 17.27 2.77 -5.23
C THR A 15 16.69 3.27 -3.91
N PRO A 16 17.45 3.30 -2.79
CA PRO A 16 16.95 3.86 -1.55
C PRO A 16 16.43 5.30 -1.71
N PHE A 17 15.22 5.56 -1.25
CA PHE A 17 14.64 6.90 -1.19
C PHE A 17 14.99 7.55 0.15
N VAL A 18 15.62 8.72 0.12
CA VAL A 18 16.18 9.38 1.30
C VAL A 18 15.63 10.79 1.43
N ILE A 19 15.18 11.12 2.64
CA ILE A 19 14.81 12.47 3.06
C ILE A 19 15.51 12.79 4.39
N ALA A 20 15.46 14.04 4.85
CA ALA A 20 16.09 14.46 6.11
C ALA A 20 15.67 13.64 7.35
N ARG A 21 14.52 12.94 7.29
CA ARG A 21 13.97 12.11 8.37
C ARG A 21 14.37 10.63 8.31
N GLY A 22 15.13 10.21 7.30
CA GLY A 22 15.58 8.84 7.13
C GLY A 22 15.52 8.34 5.69
N SER A 23 15.89 7.07 5.51
CA SER A 23 15.91 6.36 4.24
C SER A 23 14.92 5.19 4.22
N ARG A 24 14.38 4.85 3.05
CA ARG A 24 13.60 3.64 2.81
C ARG A 24 14.10 2.92 1.57
N SER A 25 14.17 1.59 1.64
CA SER A 25 14.49 0.71 0.51
C SER A 25 13.25 0.10 -0.14
N GLU A 26 12.08 0.23 0.49
CA GLU A 26 10.81 -0.33 0.02
C GLU A 26 9.65 0.65 0.24
N ALA A 27 8.65 0.55 -0.63
CA ALA A 27 7.34 1.16 -0.45
C ALA A 27 6.41 0.12 0.20
N ARG A 28 6.10 0.32 1.48
CA ARG A 28 5.06 -0.45 2.17
C ARG A 28 3.71 0.20 1.94
N VAL A 29 2.76 -0.56 1.42
CA VAL A 29 1.39 -0.09 1.20
C VAL A 29 0.38 -1.01 1.87
N VAL A 30 -0.83 -0.48 2.00
CA VAL A 30 -2.03 -1.29 2.21
C VAL A 30 -2.78 -1.34 0.89
N VAL A 31 -3.04 -2.54 0.39
CA VAL A 31 -3.88 -2.79 -0.78
C VAL A 31 -5.28 -3.17 -0.32
N VAL A 32 -6.29 -2.56 -0.93
CA VAL A 32 -7.69 -2.89 -0.73
C VAL A 32 -8.27 -3.40 -2.04
N GLU A 33 -8.80 -4.62 -2.01
CA GLU A 33 -9.55 -5.20 -3.12
C GLU A 33 -11.03 -5.29 -2.75
N LEU A 34 -11.87 -4.82 -3.66
CA LEU A 34 -13.33 -4.88 -3.57
C LEU A 34 -13.85 -5.73 -4.72
N GLU A 35 -14.70 -6.71 -4.41
CA GLU A 35 -15.33 -7.53 -5.45
C GLU A 35 -16.84 -7.60 -5.22
N GLU A 36 -17.60 -7.28 -6.27
CA GLU A 36 -19.07 -7.31 -6.30
C GLU A 36 -19.54 -7.61 -7.72
N GLU A 37 -20.48 -8.56 -7.87
CA GLU A 37 -21.04 -8.97 -9.16
C GLU A 37 -19.99 -9.37 -10.23
N GLY A 38 -18.87 -9.96 -9.78
CA GLY A 38 -17.75 -10.33 -10.65
C GLY A 38 -16.87 -9.17 -11.11
N ILE A 39 -17.18 -7.93 -10.69
CA ILE A 39 -16.35 -6.75 -10.92
C ILE A 39 -15.40 -6.57 -9.75
N LYS A 40 -14.11 -6.47 -10.05
CA LYS A 40 -13.04 -6.24 -9.07
C LYS A 40 -12.46 -4.84 -9.22
N GLY A 41 -12.48 -4.08 -8.13
CA GLY A 41 -11.77 -2.81 -7.98
C GLY A 41 -10.61 -2.93 -7.01
N THR A 42 -9.53 -2.22 -7.25
CA THR A 42 -8.34 -2.20 -6.38
C THR A 42 -7.96 -0.76 -6.07
N GLY A 43 -7.55 -0.51 -4.82
CA GLY A 43 -6.98 0.76 -4.40
C GLY A 43 -5.83 0.52 -3.42
N GLU A 44 -4.95 1.51 -3.30
CA GLU A 44 -3.78 1.43 -2.43
C GLU A 44 -3.58 2.73 -1.64
N CYS A 45 -2.95 2.63 -0.47
CA CYS A 45 -2.46 3.79 0.25
C CYS A 45 -1.14 3.47 0.97
N THR A 46 -0.33 4.50 1.23
CA THR A 46 0.93 4.37 1.98
C THR A 46 0.74 4.86 3.41
N PRO A 47 0.78 3.98 4.42
CA PRO A 47 0.84 4.41 5.81
C PRO A 47 2.06 5.31 6.03
N TYR A 48 1.84 6.47 6.64
CA TYR A 48 2.87 7.48 6.84
C TYR A 48 3.14 7.66 8.34
N PRO A 49 4.23 7.06 8.90
CA PRO A 49 4.54 7.09 10.34
C PRO A 49 4.63 8.47 10.96
N ARG A 50 4.78 9.51 10.13
CA ARG A 50 4.77 10.90 10.59
C ARG A 50 3.41 11.33 11.14
N TYR A 51 2.30 10.68 10.75
CA TYR A 51 0.95 11.16 11.01
C TYR A 51 0.18 10.46 12.13
N GLY A 52 0.78 9.51 12.85
CA GLY A 52 0.16 8.88 14.03
C GLY A 52 -0.90 7.85 13.66
#